data_AF-A0A9X0QJ02-F1
#
_entry.id   AF-A0A9X0QJ02-F1
#
_cell.length_a   1.000
_cell.length_b   1.000
_cell.length_c   1.000
_cell.angle_alpha   90.00
_cell.angle_beta   90.00
_cell.angle_gamma   90.00
#
_symmetry.space_group_name_H-M   'P 1'
#
loop_
_entity.id
_entity.type
_entity.pdbx_description
1 polymer ?
#
loop_
_entity_poly.entity_id
_entity_poly.type
_entity_poly.pdbx_seq_one_letter_code
_entity_poly.pdbx_strand_id
1 'polypeptide(L)'
;MRKIVFPLTLLASALVLPLTARADTIDDFVITGNGLDVTFSLPASPPGNESTCPTGIITSCLPGSETAFIVSTLVTTNGVSAMESIDFPTLRFGGGLSLGLVPGRLFGPTLFAPDAANPTFLTGTFDLGAINPKGDPPVLDYSLSITPETTAQTPEPSTLGLFGTGVLGLIGIARKRLGSGSGSAAN
;
A
#
# COMPACT_ATOMS: atom_id res chain seq x y z
N MET A 1 0.79 18.68 -53.45
CA MET A 1 0.00 17.92 -52.45
C MET A 1 0.88 17.10 -51.48
N ARG A 2 2.00 17.63 -50.94
CA ARG A 2 3.03 16.78 -50.26
C ARG A 2 3.49 17.19 -48.85
N LYS A 3 2.81 18.12 -48.14
CA LYS A 3 3.41 18.81 -46.97
C LYS A 3 2.73 18.65 -45.60
N ILE A 4 1.71 17.80 -45.44
CA ILE A 4 0.93 17.74 -44.17
C ILE A 4 1.29 16.51 -43.30
N VAL A 5 2.15 15.60 -43.77
CA VAL A 5 2.36 14.30 -43.08
C VAL A 5 3.34 14.40 -41.89
N PHE A 6 4.21 15.41 -41.83
CA PHE A 6 5.29 15.50 -40.85
C PHE A 6 4.94 16.03 -39.43
N PRO A 7 3.97 16.95 -39.21
CA PRO A 7 3.66 17.43 -37.86
C PRO A 7 2.76 16.48 -37.07
N LEU A 8 2.05 15.56 -37.75
CA LEU A 8 1.14 14.62 -37.09
C LEU A 8 1.91 13.50 -36.36
N THR A 9 3.08 13.11 -36.86
CA THR A 9 3.93 12.07 -36.26
C THR A 9 4.69 12.54 -35.02
N LEU A 10 4.99 13.85 -34.90
CA LEU A 10 5.68 14.41 -33.74
C LEU A 10 4.74 14.60 -32.53
N LEU A 11 3.45 14.84 -32.77
CA LEU A 11 2.45 14.98 -31.70
C LEU A 11 2.09 13.62 -31.07
N ALA A 12 2.25 12.53 -31.82
CA ALA A 12 1.98 11.17 -31.35
C ALA A 12 3.08 10.62 -30.41
N SER A 13 4.33 11.09 -30.49
CA SER A 13 5.42 10.55 -29.67
C SER A 13 5.47 11.10 -28.24
N ALA A 14 4.77 12.20 -27.93
CA ALA A 14 4.77 12.83 -26.61
C ALA A 14 3.68 12.30 -25.64
N LEU A 15 2.83 11.38 -26.09
CA LEU A 15 1.68 10.85 -25.33
C LEU A 15 1.98 9.59 -24.49
N VAL A 16 3.24 9.14 -24.40
CA VAL A 16 3.57 7.80 -23.87
C VAL A 16 4.51 7.83 -22.65
N LEU A 17 4.69 8.96 -21.96
CA LEU A 17 5.44 8.94 -20.69
C LEU A 17 4.47 8.76 -19.52
N PRO A 18 4.39 7.55 -18.97
CA PRO A 18 3.38 7.22 -17.99
C PRO A 18 3.93 7.67 -16.59
N LEU A 19 3.07 8.20 -15.70
CA LEU A 19 3.42 8.67 -14.34
C LEU A 19 3.19 7.57 -13.30
N THR A 20 4.15 6.73 -12.89
CA THR A 20 3.87 5.56 -12.00
C THR A 20 3.10 5.97 -10.73
N ALA A 21 1.78 5.83 -10.76
CA ALA A 21 0.94 5.86 -9.59
C ALA A 21 1.20 4.53 -8.90
N ARG A 22 2.12 4.52 -7.95
CA ARG A 22 2.34 3.33 -7.12
C ARG A 22 1.11 3.18 -6.26
N ALA A 23 0.22 2.27 -6.66
CA ALA A 23 -0.67 1.66 -5.69
C ALA A 23 0.21 1.11 -4.57
N ASP A 24 -0.21 1.29 -3.32
CA ASP A 24 0.47 0.67 -2.20
C ASP A 24 0.54 -0.84 -2.47
N THR A 25 1.72 -1.44 -2.31
CA THR A 25 1.86 -2.88 -2.57
C THR A 25 0.95 -3.62 -1.61
N ILE A 26 0.26 -4.66 -2.06
CA ILE A 26 -0.38 -5.59 -1.14
C ILE A 26 0.73 -6.54 -0.70
N ASP A 27 0.78 -6.91 0.56
CA ASP A 27 1.68 -7.93 1.08
C ASP A 27 0.86 -9.17 1.43
N ASP A 28 1.38 -10.34 1.03
CA ASP A 28 0.85 -11.65 1.35
C ASP A 28 1.51 -12.19 2.63
N PHE A 29 0.68 -12.68 3.54
CA PHE A 29 1.07 -13.22 4.82
C PHE A 29 0.78 -14.71 4.83
N VAL A 30 1.79 -15.51 5.19
CA VAL A 30 1.67 -16.97 5.31
C VAL A 30 2.25 -17.39 6.65
N ILE A 31 1.42 -17.94 7.54
CA ILE A 31 1.83 -18.48 8.83
C ILE A 31 1.74 -20.00 8.76
N THR A 32 2.86 -20.67 9.04
CA THR A 32 2.93 -22.14 9.10
C THR A 32 3.49 -22.57 10.45
N GLY A 33 2.99 -23.68 11.00
CA GLY A 33 3.49 -24.20 12.29
C GLY A 33 2.47 -25.05 13.02
N ASN A 34 2.90 -26.09 13.74
CA ASN A 34 2.02 -26.98 14.49
C ASN A 34 0.84 -27.57 13.67
N GLY A 35 1.07 -27.85 12.38
CA GLY A 35 0.04 -28.36 11.47
C GLY A 35 -1.03 -27.33 11.07
N LEU A 36 -0.79 -26.05 11.34
CA LEU A 36 -1.63 -24.93 10.94
C LEU A 36 -1.03 -24.24 9.70
N ASP A 37 -1.89 -23.89 8.76
CA ASP A 37 -1.59 -23.04 7.60
C ASP A 37 -2.60 -21.89 7.56
N VAL A 38 -2.10 -20.66 7.72
CA VAL A 38 -2.93 -19.44 7.72
C VAL A 38 -2.42 -18.49 6.64
N THR A 39 -3.32 -18.03 5.78
CA THR A 39 -2.99 -17.04 4.74
C THR A 39 -3.97 -15.87 4.74
N PHE A 40 -3.44 -14.68 4.49
CA PHE A 40 -4.21 -13.45 4.29
C PHE A 40 -3.34 -12.41 3.57
N SER A 41 -3.97 -11.37 3.04
CA SER A 41 -3.26 -10.26 2.37
C SER A 41 -3.73 -8.93 2.93
N LEU A 42 -2.80 -7.99 3.06
CA LEU A 42 -3.05 -6.63 3.56
C LEU A 42 -2.32 -5.61 2.69
N PRO A 43 -2.78 -4.35 2.60
CA PRO A 43 -1.94 -3.27 2.10
C PRO A 43 -0.63 -3.22 2.90
N ALA A 44 0.49 -2.94 2.24
CA ALA A 44 1.80 -2.82 2.87
C ALA A 44 1.82 -1.73 3.93
N SER A 45 1.08 -0.63 3.71
CA SER A 45 0.87 0.42 4.71
C SER A 45 -0.62 0.60 5.01
N PRO A 46 -1.23 -0.29 5.83
CA PRO A 46 -2.64 -0.16 6.14
C PRO A 46 -2.87 1.15 6.91
N PRO A 47 -4.03 1.80 6.72
CA PRO A 47 -4.34 2.99 7.51
C PRO A 47 -4.34 2.59 8.99
N GLY A 48 -3.55 3.26 9.83
CA GLY A 48 -3.48 3.05 11.29
C GLY A 48 -4.74 3.50 12.03
N ASN A 49 -5.92 3.14 11.51
CA ASN A 49 -7.25 3.61 11.87
C ASN A 49 -7.66 3.28 13.31
N GLU A 50 -7.06 2.28 13.93
CA GLU A 50 -7.26 1.93 15.34
C GLU A 50 -5.95 1.87 16.12
N SER A 51 -5.01 2.77 15.79
CA SER A 51 -3.82 2.91 16.61
C SER A 51 -4.25 3.28 18.04
N THR A 52 -3.89 2.46 19.02
CA THR A 52 -4.12 2.75 20.46
C THR A 52 -3.26 3.91 20.97
N CYS A 53 -2.58 4.62 20.07
CA CYS A 53 -1.93 5.89 20.28
C CYS A 53 -2.95 7.04 20.35
N PRO A 54 -3.36 7.51 21.56
CA PRO A 54 -4.18 8.71 21.65
C PRO A 54 -3.43 9.89 21.03
N THR A 55 -4.05 10.51 20.03
CA THR A 55 -3.57 11.75 19.43
C THR A 55 -3.46 12.81 20.53
N GLY A 56 -2.23 13.22 20.86
CA GLY A 56 -1.96 14.25 21.86
C GLY A 56 -1.15 13.81 23.09
N ILE A 57 -0.89 12.51 23.29
CA ILE A 57 0.04 12.02 24.34
C ILE A 57 1.28 11.44 23.65
N ILE A 58 2.25 12.31 23.41
CA ILE A 58 3.45 12.05 22.59
C ILE A 58 4.32 10.92 23.19
N THR A 59 4.23 10.67 24.49
CA THR A 59 5.07 9.69 25.20
C THR A 59 4.61 8.25 25.07
N SER A 60 3.34 7.99 24.74
CA SER A 60 2.79 6.63 24.60
C SER A 60 2.99 6.01 23.21
N CYS A 61 3.64 6.74 22.29
CA CYS A 61 3.96 6.30 20.93
C CYS A 61 5.46 6.49 20.60
N LEU A 62 6.27 6.73 21.63
CA LEU A 62 7.72 6.79 21.45
C LEU A 62 8.23 5.40 21.07
N PRO A 63 9.31 5.29 20.27
CA PRO A 63 9.98 4.02 20.03
C PRO A 63 10.23 3.28 21.37
N GLY A 64 9.60 2.10 21.54
CA GLY A 64 9.67 1.29 22.76
C GLY A 64 8.44 1.35 23.68
N SER A 65 7.42 2.17 23.39
CA SER A 65 6.10 2.08 24.05
C SER A 65 5.25 0.97 23.48
N GLU A 66 4.46 0.30 24.32
CA GLU A 66 3.53 -0.74 23.88
C GLU A 66 2.33 -0.11 23.17
N THR A 67 2.29 -0.24 21.85
CA THR A 67 1.22 0.25 20.97
C THR A 67 0.70 -0.87 20.08
N ALA A 68 -0.48 -0.71 19.50
CA ALA A 68 -1.05 -1.69 18.60
C ALA A 68 -1.89 -0.99 17.53
N PHE A 69 -2.06 -1.66 16.39
CA PHE A 69 -3.11 -1.33 15.43
C PHE A 69 -3.83 -2.60 15.01
N ILE A 70 -5.09 -2.44 14.58
CA ILE A 70 -5.98 -3.55 14.28
C ILE A 70 -6.44 -3.42 12.83
N VAL A 71 -6.43 -4.54 12.10
CA VAL A 71 -6.94 -4.60 10.73
C VAL A 71 -7.91 -5.76 10.59
N SER A 72 -9.08 -5.51 9.99
CA SER A 72 -10.02 -6.57 9.63
C SER A 72 -9.81 -7.01 8.19
N THR A 73 -9.57 -8.30 7.96
CA THR A 73 -9.38 -8.87 6.62
C THR A 73 -9.94 -10.28 6.52
N LEU A 74 -10.03 -10.80 5.30
CA LEU A 74 -10.37 -12.19 5.06
C LEU A 74 -9.14 -13.07 5.35
N VAL A 75 -9.25 -13.95 6.32
CA VAL A 75 -8.19 -14.87 6.72
C VAL A 75 -8.60 -16.29 6.36
N THR A 76 -7.71 -17.03 5.70
CA THR A 76 -7.91 -18.45 5.34
C THR A 76 -7.07 -19.31 6.27
N THR A 77 -7.72 -20.16 7.07
CA THR A 77 -7.06 -21.09 7.98
C THR A 77 -7.38 -22.52 7.56
N ASN A 78 -6.35 -23.31 7.21
CA ASN A 78 -6.49 -24.69 6.72
C ASN A 78 -7.53 -24.84 5.59
N GLY A 79 -7.59 -23.86 4.69
CA GLY A 79 -8.53 -23.82 3.56
C GLY A 79 -9.93 -23.28 3.87
N VAL A 80 -10.22 -22.85 5.09
CA VAL A 80 -11.50 -22.22 5.46
C VAL A 80 -11.30 -20.72 5.67
N SER A 81 -12.06 -19.89 4.93
CA SER A 81 -11.95 -18.43 4.99
C SER A 81 -13.03 -17.81 5.87
N ALA A 82 -12.64 -16.87 6.72
CA ALA A 82 -13.54 -16.06 7.56
C ALA A 82 -13.01 -14.63 7.68
N MET A 83 -13.90 -13.67 7.94
CA MET A 83 -13.50 -12.31 8.29
C MET A 83 -12.97 -12.30 9.73
N GLU A 84 -11.74 -11.86 9.90
CA GLU A 84 -11.06 -11.84 11.20
C GLU A 84 -10.49 -10.45 11.47
N SER A 85 -10.36 -10.12 12.76
CA SER A 85 -9.66 -8.93 13.22
C SER A 85 -8.27 -9.32 13.70
N ILE A 86 -7.24 -8.74 13.08
CA ILE A 86 -5.83 -9.01 13.35
C ILE A 86 -5.25 -7.82 14.11
N ASP A 87 -4.73 -8.09 15.30
CA ASP A 87 -4.03 -7.10 16.13
C ASP A 87 -2.51 -7.25 15.94
N PHE A 88 -1.81 -6.15 15.67
CA PHE A 88 -0.36 -6.09 15.52
C PHE A 88 0.26 -5.28 16.68
N PRO A 89 0.58 -5.94 17.80
CA PRO A 89 1.17 -5.25 18.94
C PRO A 89 2.67 -5.00 18.76
N THR A 90 3.12 -3.86 19.25
CA THR A 90 4.49 -3.60 19.66
C THR A 90 4.59 -3.82 21.16
N LEU A 91 5.62 -4.54 21.59
CA LEU A 91 5.89 -4.86 22.98
C LEU A 91 7.30 -4.39 23.31
N ARG A 92 7.59 -4.17 24.60
CA ARG A 92 8.91 -3.70 25.05
C ARG A 92 10.09 -4.51 24.50
N PHE A 93 9.88 -5.81 24.25
CA PHE A 93 10.89 -6.74 23.78
C PHE A 93 10.52 -7.43 22.45
N GLY A 94 9.59 -6.88 21.67
CA GLY A 94 9.21 -7.48 20.39
C GLY A 94 7.86 -7.00 19.86
N GLY A 95 7.09 -7.93 19.32
CA GLY A 95 5.76 -7.70 18.79
C GLY A 95 5.13 -9.03 18.39
N GLY A 96 4.70 -9.11 17.13
CA GLY A 96 4.05 -10.28 16.55
C GLY A 96 2.66 -9.90 16.04
N LEU A 97 1.71 -10.82 16.20
CA LEU A 97 0.33 -10.60 15.79
C LEU A 97 -0.62 -11.46 16.62
N SER A 98 -1.88 -11.04 16.71
CA SER A 98 -2.95 -11.81 17.34
C SER A 98 -4.08 -11.99 16.34
N LEU A 99 -4.46 -13.25 16.13
CA LEU A 99 -5.62 -13.64 15.35
C LEU A 99 -6.77 -13.96 16.31
N GLY A 100 -8.03 -13.77 15.87
CA GLY A 100 -9.22 -14.18 16.63
C GLY A 100 -9.36 -15.70 16.81
N LEU A 101 -8.61 -16.48 16.02
CA LEU A 101 -8.65 -17.94 15.96
C LEU A 101 -7.34 -18.57 16.43
N VAL A 102 -7.33 -19.90 16.64
CA VAL A 102 -6.12 -20.70 16.96
C VAL A 102 -5.00 -20.39 15.97
N PRO A 103 -3.79 -20.03 16.43
CA PRO A 103 -3.26 -20.21 17.79
C PRO A 103 -3.52 -19.04 18.74
N GLY A 104 -4.27 -18.03 18.30
CA GLY A 104 -4.58 -16.82 19.05
C GLY A 104 -3.45 -15.81 18.90
N ARG A 105 -2.73 -15.57 20.00
CA ARG A 105 -1.63 -14.60 20.06
C ARG A 105 -0.28 -15.26 19.78
N LEU A 106 0.38 -14.75 18.76
CA LEU A 106 1.74 -15.10 18.36
C LEU A 106 2.71 -13.97 18.70
N PHE A 107 3.74 -14.28 19.47
CA PHE A 107 4.79 -13.34 19.86
C PHE A 107 6.03 -13.54 18.99
N GLY A 108 6.71 -12.45 18.65
CA GLY A 108 7.98 -12.52 17.93
C GLY A 108 8.59 -11.13 17.73
N PRO A 109 9.31 -10.90 16.63
CA PRO A 109 9.82 -9.57 16.29
C PRO A 109 8.67 -8.61 15.94
N THR A 110 8.96 -7.30 15.99
CA THR A 110 8.05 -6.29 15.46
C THR A 110 7.94 -6.45 13.94
N LEU A 111 6.71 -6.49 13.41
CA LEU A 111 6.44 -6.82 12.02
C LEU A 111 6.26 -5.60 11.10
N PHE A 112 6.39 -4.39 11.65
CA PHE A 112 6.15 -3.14 10.94
C PHE A 112 7.03 -2.01 11.49
N ALA A 113 7.16 -0.94 10.71
CA ALA A 113 7.87 0.28 11.07
C ALA A 113 7.24 1.49 10.36
N PRO A 114 7.47 2.74 10.82
CA PRO A 114 8.17 3.09 12.06
C PRO A 114 7.34 2.88 13.34
N ASP A 115 6.01 2.98 13.26
CA ASP A 115 5.12 2.93 14.42
C ASP A 115 3.70 2.50 14.03
N ALA A 116 2.84 2.27 15.02
CA ALA A 116 1.47 1.77 14.80
C ALA A 116 0.51 2.84 14.29
N ALA A 117 0.90 4.13 14.27
CA ALA A 117 0.08 5.19 13.71
C ALA A 117 0.27 5.28 12.19
N ASN A 118 1.46 4.95 11.69
CA ASN A 118 1.79 4.88 10.27
C ASN A 118 2.54 3.58 9.97
N PRO A 119 1.89 2.40 10.10
CA PRO A 119 2.57 1.13 9.96
C PRO A 119 2.90 0.86 8.49
N THR A 120 4.13 0.42 8.22
CA THR A 120 4.52 -0.25 6.99
C THR A 120 5.10 -1.62 7.35
N PHE A 121 4.56 -2.69 6.79
CA PHE A 121 5.01 -4.05 7.09
C PHE A 121 6.45 -4.30 6.62
N LEU A 122 7.19 -5.06 7.44
CA LEU A 122 8.53 -5.52 7.11
C LEU A 122 8.41 -6.84 6.34
N THR A 123 8.91 -6.88 5.11
CA THR A 123 8.94 -8.10 4.31
C THR A 123 10.03 -9.06 4.82
N GLY A 124 9.78 -10.36 4.77
CA GLY A 124 10.74 -11.37 5.19
C GLY A 124 10.09 -12.58 5.86
N THR A 125 10.91 -13.37 6.53
CA THR A 125 10.46 -14.52 7.33
C THR A 125 10.79 -14.27 8.80
N PHE A 126 9.82 -14.53 9.67
CA PHE A 126 9.87 -14.23 11.09
C PHE A 126 9.47 -15.46 11.89
N ASP A 127 10.31 -15.82 12.86
CA ASP A 127 9.99 -16.88 13.82
C ASP A 127 9.05 -16.32 14.89
N LEU A 128 7.94 -17.02 15.11
CA LEU A 128 6.90 -16.67 16.06
C LEU A 128 6.69 -17.81 17.06
N GLY A 129 6.36 -17.44 18.30
CA GLY A 129 5.98 -18.38 19.35
C GLY A 129 4.56 -18.14 19.84
N ALA A 130 3.81 -19.21 20.08
CA ALA A 130 2.51 -19.09 20.73
C ALA A 130 2.70 -18.83 22.22
N ILE A 131 1.93 -17.89 22.76
CA ILE A 131 1.89 -17.69 24.21
C ILE A 131 1.07 -18.82 24.81
N ASN A 132 1.71 -19.67 25.61
CA ASN A 132 1.01 -20.69 26.36
C ASN A 132 0.24 -20.01 27.51
N PRO A 133 -1.09 -20.17 27.61
CA PRO A 133 -1.87 -19.57 28.69
C PRO A 133 -1.47 -20.06 30.09
N LYS A 134 -0.70 -21.16 30.18
CA LYS A 134 -0.14 -21.68 31.44
C LYS A 134 1.11 -20.92 31.92
N GLY A 135 1.63 -19.98 31.13
CA GLY A 135 2.81 -19.18 31.48
C GLY A 135 4.15 -19.87 31.20
N ASP A 136 4.14 -21.01 30.51
CA ASP A 136 5.35 -21.64 29.99
C ASP A 136 6.05 -20.72 28.97
N PRO A 137 7.38 -20.77 28.84
CA PRO A 137 8.09 -19.98 27.84
C PRO A 137 7.53 -20.26 26.44
N PRO A 138 7.39 -19.23 25.59
CA PRO A 138 6.85 -19.40 24.25
C PRO A 138 7.75 -20.34 23.44
N VAL A 139 7.15 -21.36 22.85
CA VAL A 139 7.84 -22.28 21.94
C VAL A 139 7.71 -21.69 20.53
N LEU A 140 8.85 -21.48 19.86
CA LEU A 140 8.93 -20.91 18.50
C LEU A 140 8.54 -21.96 17.46
N ASP A 141 7.26 -22.30 17.43
CA ASP A 141 6.73 -23.35 16.56
C ASP A 141 6.09 -22.83 15.28
N TYR A 142 6.08 -21.50 15.08
CA TYR A 142 5.43 -20.84 13.95
C TYR A 142 6.42 -20.02 13.15
N SER A 143 6.26 -20.04 11.82
CA SER A 143 7.01 -19.21 10.88
C SER A 143 6.01 -18.36 10.11
N LEU A 144 6.17 -17.04 10.18
CA LEU A 144 5.43 -16.06 9.37
C LEU A 144 6.30 -15.61 8.20
N SER A 145 5.78 -15.69 6.98
CA SER A 145 6.36 -15.09 5.78
C SER A 145 5.50 -13.92 5.32
N ILE A 146 6.12 -12.77 5.10
CA ILE A 146 5.51 -11.56 4.52
C ILE A 146 6.21 -11.28 3.19
N THR A 147 5.48 -11.39 2.10
CA THR A 147 6.01 -11.17 0.74
C THR A 147 5.19 -10.10 0.03
N PRO A 148 5.83 -9.13 -0.65
CA PRO A 148 5.09 -8.23 -1.51
C PRO A 148 4.34 -9.03 -2.58
N GLU A 149 3.04 -8.85 -2.65
CA GLU A 149 2.27 -9.25 -3.80
C GLU A 149 2.86 -8.49 -4.98
N THR A 150 3.37 -9.22 -5.97
CA THR A 150 3.77 -8.66 -7.26
C THR A 150 2.50 -8.17 -7.96
N THR A 151 1.97 -7.01 -7.54
CA THR A 151 0.88 -6.36 -8.25
C THR A 151 1.35 -6.14 -9.67
N ALA A 152 0.63 -6.72 -10.63
CA ALA A 152 0.86 -6.53 -12.05
C ALA A 152 1.08 -5.04 -12.33
N GLN A 153 2.17 -4.73 -13.05
CA GLN A 153 2.64 -3.37 -13.33
C GLN A 153 1.45 -2.43 -13.56
N THR A 154 1.18 -1.53 -12.60
CA THR A 154 0.07 -0.58 -12.73
C THR A 154 0.36 0.31 -13.94
N PRO A 155 -0.51 0.33 -14.98
CA PRO A 155 -0.31 1.18 -16.13
C PRO A 155 -0.37 2.63 -15.67
N GLU A 156 0.68 3.39 -15.92
CA GLU A 156 0.78 4.68 -15.28
C GLU A 156 -0.19 5.72 -15.91
N PRO A 157 -0.78 6.66 -15.13
CA PRO A 157 -1.89 7.49 -15.55
C PRO A 157 -1.46 8.52 -16.59
N SER A 158 -2.27 8.66 -17.63
CA SER A 158 -2.09 9.53 -18.80
C SER A 158 -2.33 11.02 -18.49
N THR A 159 -2.31 11.43 -17.22
CA THR A 159 -2.72 12.77 -16.74
C THR A 159 -1.78 13.88 -17.17
N LEU A 160 -0.47 13.61 -17.29
CA LEU A 160 0.50 14.59 -17.79
C LEU A 160 0.33 14.85 -19.29
N GLY A 161 -0.03 13.80 -20.04
CA GLY A 161 -0.43 13.92 -21.45
C GLY A 161 -1.72 14.73 -21.63
N LEU A 162 -2.70 14.55 -20.74
CA LEU A 162 -3.96 15.31 -20.78
C LEU A 162 -3.74 16.80 -20.49
N PHE A 163 -2.90 17.15 -19.50
CA PHE A 163 -2.62 18.56 -19.19
C PHE A 163 -1.84 19.25 -20.33
N GLY A 164 -0.83 18.57 -20.89
CA GLY A 164 -0.05 19.09 -22.02
C GLY A 164 -0.88 19.31 -23.27
N THR A 165 -1.76 18.36 -23.61
CA THR A 165 -2.68 18.51 -24.75
C THR A 165 -3.71 19.63 -24.52
N GLY A 166 -4.16 19.84 -23.27
CA GLY A 166 -5.04 20.94 -22.89
C GLY A 166 -4.43 22.33 -23.14
N VAL A 167 -3.19 22.57 -22.70
CA VAL A 167 -2.51 23.87 -22.88
C VAL A 167 -2.26 24.17 -24.37
N LEU A 168 -1.85 23.16 -25.15
CA LEU A 168 -1.65 23.33 -26.59
C LEU A 168 -2.97 23.61 -27.34
N GLY A 169 -4.07 22.96 -26.93
CA GLY A 169 -5.41 23.26 -27.43
C GLY A 169 -5.82 24.71 -27.22
N LEU A 170 -5.54 25.27 -26.03
CA LEU A 170 -5.83 26.68 -25.71
C LEU A 170 -5.00 27.65 -26.57
N ILE A 171 -3.72 27.37 -26.80
CA ILE A 171 -2.86 28.19 -27.66
C ILE A 171 -3.35 28.19 -29.12
N GLY A 172 -3.82 27.03 -29.61
CA GLY A 172 -4.41 26.90 -30.94
C GLY A 172 -5.66 27.76 -31.13
N ILE A 173 -6.56 27.76 -30.13
CA ILE A 173 -7.78 28.57 -30.15
C ILE A 173 -7.46 30.08 -30.12
N ALA A 174 -6.48 30.49 -29.32
CA ALA A 174 -6.06 31.89 -29.23
C ALA A 174 -5.52 32.45 -30.56
N ARG A 175 -4.73 31.67 -31.30
CA ARG A 175 -4.19 32.06 -32.61
C ARG A 175 -5.27 32.23 -33.69
N LYS A 176 -6.31 31.39 -33.69
CA LYS A 176 -7.40 31.48 -34.67
C LYS A 176 -8.19 32.77 -34.53
N ARG A 177 -8.35 33.29 -33.30
CA ARG A 177 -9.07 34.55 -33.03
C ARG A 177 -8.32 35.79 -33.52
N LEU A 178 -6.99 35.80 -33.47
CA LEU A 178 -6.17 36.94 -33.91
C LEU A 178 -6.05 37.03 -35.44
N GLY A 179 -6.07 35.89 -36.14
CA GLY A 179 -5.98 35.86 -37.61
C GLY A 179 -7.24 36.31 -38.36
N SER A 180 -8.43 36.24 -37.73
CA SER A 180 -9.70 36.64 -38.36
C SER A 180 -10.02 38.14 -38.24
N GLY A 181 -9.18 38.94 -37.59
CA GLY A 181 -9.42 40.38 -37.37
C GLY A 181 -8.88 41.33 -38.44
N SER A 182 -8.07 40.85 -39.40
CA SER A 182 -7.41 41.70 -40.40
C SER A 182 -7.96 41.42 -41.80
N GLY A 183 -9.14 41.96 -42.10
CA GLY A 183 -9.74 41.82 -43.42
C GLY A 183 -10.99 42.67 -43.62
N SER A 184 -11.03 43.88 -43.07
CA SER A 184 -12.05 44.86 -43.43
C SER A 184 -11.52 46.27 -43.22
N ALA A 185 -10.98 46.85 -44.29
CA ALA A 185 -11.07 48.27 -44.64
C ALA A 185 -10.08 48.58 -45.76
N ALA A 186 -10.59 48.69 -46.99
CA ALA A 186 -10.12 49.66 -47.98
C ALA A 186 -11.17 49.71 -49.11
N ASN A 187 -12.08 50.69 -48.98
CA ASN A 187 -12.80 51.30 -50.10
C ASN A 187 -11.93 52.45 -50.64
#